data_AF-A0A3P8EU50-F1
#
_entry.id   AF-A0A3P8EU50-F1
#
_cell.length_a   1.000
_cell.length_b   1.000
_cell.length_c   1.000
_cell.angle_alpha   90.00
_cell.angle_beta   90.00
_cell.angle_gamma   90.00
#
_symmetry.space_group_name_H-M   'P 1'
#
loop_
_entity.id
_entity.type
_entity.pdbx_description
1 polymer ?
#
loop_
_entity_poly.entity_id
_entity_poly.type
_entity_poly.pdbx_seq_one_letter_code
_entity_poly.pdbx_strand_id
1 'polypeptide(L)'
;MPHQNRTPEEPPASAHQYSGAALHTLPVGVQGSIPVEDQHAVLLYKKGDVHDIGNYRPICLLSVVYKPFTRVILNRISRTLDEGEPCEQAGFRRGFSTIDHIHTITKLIEVSREYKLCLTFIDLKKAFDSVETEAVMEALLIALRS
;
A
#
# COMPACT_ATOMS: atom_id res chain seq x y z
N MET A 1 45.78 -18.20 34.32
CA MET A 1 46.27 -18.09 32.93
C MET A 1 45.99 -19.42 32.24
N PRO A 2 45.43 -19.49 31.02
CA PRO A 2 45.43 -18.46 29.99
C PRO A 2 44.03 -18.06 29.45
N HIS A 3 43.99 -16.84 28.92
CA HIS A 3 42.94 -16.32 28.05
C HIS A 3 42.81 -17.15 26.77
N GLN A 4 41.58 -17.47 26.37
CA GLN A 4 41.26 -17.77 24.97
C GLN A 4 40.36 -16.66 24.44
N ASN A 5 40.94 -15.83 23.58
CA ASN A 5 40.24 -14.88 22.73
C ASN A 5 39.25 -15.64 21.84
N ARG A 6 37.95 -15.38 21.99
CA ARG A 6 36.97 -15.67 20.93
C ARG A 6 37.21 -14.64 19.83
N THR A 7 37.65 -15.13 18.67
CA THR A 7 37.61 -14.42 17.40
C THR A 7 36.16 -14.00 17.09
N PRO A 8 35.91 -12.86 16.42
CA PRO A 8 34.56 -12.48 16.01
C PRO A 8 34.04 -13.49 14.98
N GLU A 9 32.88 -14.08 15.25
CA GLU A 9 32.14 -14.86 14.25
C GLU A 9 31.77 -13.94 13.08
N GLU A 10 32.17 -14.33 11.86
CA GLU A 10 31.66 -13.75 10.62
C GLU A 10 30.14 -13.97 10.54
N PRO A 11 29.35 -12.97 10.12
CA PRO A 11 27.92 -13.16 9.92
C PRO A 11 27.66 -14.07 8.70
N PRO A 12 26.67 -14.99 8.77
CA PRO A 12 26.44 -15.95 7.72
C PRO A 12 25.90 -15.29 6.44
N ALA A 13 26.50 -15.70 5.32
CA ALA A 13 26.08 -15.36 3.97
C ALA A 13 24.71 -15.97 3.65
N SER A 14 23.68 -15.13 3.54
CA SER A 14 22.48 -15.43 2.75
C SER A 14 21.85 -14.16 2.19
N ALA A 15 22.61 -13.51 1.30
CA ALA A 15 22.00 -12.69 0.26
C ALA A 15 21.23 -13.63 -0.67
N HIS A 16 19.94 -13.81 -0.41
CA HIS A 16 19.03 -14.45 -1.37
C HIS A 16 18.89 -13.53 -2.58
N GLN A 17 19.71 -13.82 -3.57
CA GLN A 17 19.65 -13.27 -4.91
C GLN A 17 18.39 -13.82 -5.59
N TYR A 18 17.28 -13.08 -5.51
CA TYR A 18 16.11 -13.35 -6.35
C TYR A 18 16.41 -12.84 -7.76
N SER A 19 17.01 -13.72 -8.57
CA SER A 19 17.05 -13.59 -10.02
C SER A 19 15.65 -13.92 -10.55
N GLY A 20 14.85 -12.89 -10.85
CA GLY A 20 13.52 -13.00 -11.43
C GLY A 20 13.54 -12.55 -12.88
N ALA A 21 14.00 -13.41 -13.79
CA ALA A 21 13.79 -13.24 -15.22
C ALA A 21 12.34 -13.60 -15.57
N ALA A 22 11.53 -12.63 -15.99
CA ALA A 22 10.30 -12.86 -16.73
C ALA A 22 9.91 -11.61 -17.54
N LEU A 23 10.61 -11.38 -18.65
CA LEU A 23 10.15 -10.45 -19.69
C LEU A 23 9.17 -11.20 -20.61
N HIS A 24 7.87 -11.08 -20.34
CA HIS A 24 6.84 -11.40 -21.33
C HIS A 24 6.65 -10.18 -22.24
N THR A 25 7.18 -10.27 -23.46
CA THR A 25 7.10 -9.24 -24.50
C THR A 25 5.64 -8.99 -24.90
N LEU A 26 5.14 -7.79 -24.65
CA LEU A 26 3.92 -7.28 -25.31
C LEU A 26 4.27 -6.88 -26.76
N PRO A 27 3.44 -7.20 -27.75
CA PRO A 27 3.69 -6.76 -29.12
C PRO A 27 3.38 -5.26 -29.24
N VAL A 28 4.16 -4.59 -30.10
CA VAL A 28 4.10 -3.18 -30.54
C VAL A 28 5.11 -2.24 -29.85
N GLY A 29 6.34 -2.24 -30.37
CA GLY A 29 6.97 -1.01 -30.89
C GLY A 29 7.54 0.04 -29.93
N VAL A 30 7.68 -0.22 -28.63
CA VAL A 30 8.43 0.66 -27.70
C VAL A 30 9.52 -0.16 -27.03
N GLN A 31 10.75 -0.07 -27.54
CA GLN A 31 11.89 -0.74 -26.94
C GLN A 31 12.50 0.17 -25.86
N GLY A 32 11.95 0.06 -24.66
CA GLY A 32 12.51 0.62 -23.44
C GLY A 32 12.13 -0.26 -22.26
N SER A 33 13.11 -0.92 -21.65
CA SER A 33 12.93 -1.52 -20.32
C SER A 33 12.99 -0.37 -19.31
N ILE A 34 11.91 -0.11 -18.58
CA ILE A 34 11.98 0.79 -17.43
C ILE A 34 12.86 0.09 -16.38
N PRO A 35 13.99 0.68 -15.95
CA PRO A 35 14.84 0.05 -14.94
C PRO A 35 14.03 -0.13 -13.64
N VAL A 36 13.93 -1.39 -13.20
CA VAL A 36 13.10 -1.82 -12.05
C VAL A 36 13.77 -1.50 -10.70
N GLU A 37 15.02 -1.03 -10.72
CA GLU A 37 15.91 -1.11 -9.56
C GLU A 37 15.88 0.07 -8.57
N ASP A 38 15.12 1.15 -8.82
CA ASP A 38 15.16 2.35 -7.98
C ASP A 38 13.93 2.52 -7.06
N GLN A 39 13.65 1.53 -6.20
CA GLN A 39 12.71 1.71 -5.08
C GLN A 39 13.46 1.71 -3.75
N HIS A 40 13.50 2.86 -3.08
CA HIS A 40 14.12 2.99 -1.76
C HIS A 40 13.04 3.09 -0.68
N ALA A 41 13.10 2.21 0.32
CA ALA A 41 12.27 2.32 1.53
C ALA A 41 12.92 3.25 2.57
N VAL A 42 12.19 4.24 3.04
CA VAL A 42 12.60 5.14 4.14
C VAL A 42 11.69 4.91 5.34
N LEU A 43 12.25 4.92 6.54
CA LEU A 43 11.49 4.81 7.79
C LEU A 43 11.09 6.20 8.30
N LEU A 44 9.79 6.44 8.44
CA LEU A 44 9.25 7.68 8.98
C LEU A 44 8.75 7.47 10.40
N TYR A 45 9.35 8.17 11.37
CA TYR A 45 8.94 8.08 12.77
C TYR A 45 7.50 8.59 12.96
N LYS A 46 6.66 7.79 13.63
CA LYS A 46 5.24 8.09 13.87
C LYS A 46 5.00 8.72 15.24
N LYS A 47 5.28 7.97 16.32
CA LYS A 47 5.08 8.37 17.74
C LYS A 47 5.62 7.28 18.68
N GLY A 48 5.90 7.61 19.94
CA GLY A 48 6.29 6.63 20.97
C GLY A 48 7.81 6.54 21.18
N ASP A 49 8.30 5.38 21.62
CA ASP A 49 9.74 5.17 21.79
C ASP A 49 10.46 5.14 20.43
N VAL A 50 11.53 5.91 20.30
CA VAL A 50 12.36 6.01 19.09
C VAL A 50 13.21 4.76 18.86
N HIS A 51 13.40 3.92 19.88
CA HIS A 51 14.16 2.68 19.77
C HIS A 51 13.30 1.47 19.37
N ASP A 52 11.97 1.61 19.37
CA ASP A 52 11.05 0.57 18.90
C ASP A 52 10.75 0.75 17.40
N ILE A 53 11.15 -0.24 16.59
CA ILE A 53 10.93 -0.25 15.14
C ILE A 53 9.44 -0.20 14.75
N GLY A 54 8.55 -0.70 15.61
CA GLY A 54 7.10 -0.66 15.39
C GLY A 54 6.52 0.75 15.38
N ASN A 55 7.25 1.73 15.91
CA ASN A 55 6.87 3.14 15.93
C ASN A 55 7.27 3.91 14.66
N TYR A 56 7.85 3.21 13.66
CA TYR A 56 8.18 3.77 12.36
C TYR A 56 7.21 3.24 11.29
N ARG A 57 6.97 4.07 10.27
CA ARG A 57 6.22 3.71 9.07
C ARG A 57 7.20 3.56 7.91
N PRO A 58 7.35 2.37 7.30
CA PRO A 58 8.09 2.25 6.06
C PRO A 58 7.33 2.95 4.93
N ILE A 59 8.04 3.75 4.14
CA ILE A 59 7.53 4.40 2.93
C ILE A 59 8.45 4.02 1.78
N CYS A 60 7.92 3.31 0.80
CA CYS A 60 8.62 3.04 -0.45
C CYS A 60 8.51 4.26 -1.37
N LEU A 61 9.64 4.85 -1.71
CA LEU A 61 9.71 5.95 -2.65
C LEU A 61 9.74 5.41 -4.07
N LEU A 62 8.65 5.66 -4.80
CA LEU A 62 8.55 5.31 -6.20
C LEU A 62 9.41 6.26 -7.05
N SER A 63 10.26 5.71 -7.92
CA SER A 63 11.04 6.50 -8.87
C SER A 63 10.15 7.46 -9.68
N VAL A 64 10.67 8.66 -9.94
CA VAL A 64 9.95 9.73 -10.66
C VAL A 64 9.47 9.24 -12.03
N VAL A 65 10.24 8.33 -12.66
CA VAL A 65 9.90 7.75 -13.97
C VAL A 65 8.58 6.99 -13.93
N TYR A 66 8.20 6.37 -12.81
CA TYR A 66 6.93 5.64 -12.70
C TYR A 66 5.72 6.54 -12.45
N LYS A 67 5.89 7.77 -11.96
CA LYS A 67 4.77 8.67 -11.63
C LYS A 67 3.87 8.99 -12.83
N PRO A 68 4.40 9.27 -14.05
CA PRO A 68 3.56 9.42 -15.24
C PRO A 68 2.76 8.15 -15.57
N PHE A 69 3.36 6.97 -15.46
CA PHE A 69 2.67 5.71 -15.76
C PHE A 69 1.52 5.45 -14.80
N THR A 70 1.74 5.62 -13.49
CA THR A 70 0.67 5.44 -12.49
C THR A 70 -0.44 6.48 -12.68
N ARG A 71 -0.10 7.71 -13.08
CA ARG A 71 -1.08 8.76 -13.42
C ARG A 71 -1.92 8.41 -14.64
N VAL A 72 -1.32 7.89 -15.71
CA VAL A 72 -2.04 7.45 -16.91
C VAL A 72 -3.01 6.31 -16.57
N ILE A 73 -2.55 5.32 -15.80
CA ILE A 73 -3.40 4.21 -15.35
C ILE A 73 -4.57 4.74 -14.51
N LEU A 74 -4.29 5.58 -13.50
CA LEU A 74 -5.31 6.18 -12.65
C LEU A 74 -6.37 6.93 -13.47
N ASN A 75 -5.94 7.76 -14.43
CA ASN A 75 -6.87 8.52 -15.26
C ASN A 75 -7.79 7.64 -16.10
N ARG A 76 -7.31 6.45 -16.53
CA ARG A 76 -8.14 5.50 -17.30
C ARG A 76 -9.16 4.79 -16.42
N ILE A 77 -8.79 4.40 -15.20
CA ILE A 77 -9.68 3.65 -14.31
C ILE A 77 -10.54 4.53 -13.40
N SER A 78 -10.24 5.83 -13.29
CA SER A 78 -10.92 6.74 -12.34
C SER A 78 -12.42 6.72 -12.51
N ARG A 79 -12.92 6.71 -13.75
CA ARG A 79 -14.37 6.67 -14.01
C ARG A 79 -15.01 5.38 -13.49
N THR A 80 -14.40 4.23 -13.78
CA THR A 80 -14.87 2.92 -13.33
C THR A 80 -14.86 2.84 -11.80
N LEU A 81 -13.86 3.43 -11.15
CA LEU A 81 -13.81 3.53 -9.69
C LEU A 81 -14.92 4.45 -9.15
N ASP A 82 -15.08 5.64 -9.71
CA ASP A 82 -16.08 6.62 -9.26
C ASP A 82 -17.53 6.07 -9.37
N GLU A 83 -17.80 5.27 -10.42
CA GLU A 83 -19.09 4.61 -10.65
C GLU A 83 -19.27 3.32 -9.82
N GLY A 84 -18.20 2.58 -9.54
CA GLY A 84 -18.23 1.30 -8.85
C GLY A 84 -18.07 1.37 -7.33
N GLU A 85 -17.55 2.47 -6.78
CA GLU A 85 -17.34 2.64 -5.34
C GLU A 85 -18.66 2.90 -4.59
N PRO A 86 -18.87 2.25 -3.43
CA PRO A 86 -19.99 2.55 -2.55
C PRO A 86 -20.07 4.04 -2.20
N CYS A 87 -21.27 4.57 -1.97
CA CYS A 87 -21.44 5.98 -1.62
C CYS A 87 -20.86 6.31 -0.23
N GLU A 88 -20.72 5.31 0.64
CA GLU A 88 -20.10 5.39 1.96
C GLU A 88 -18.56 5.38 1.90
N GLN A 89 -17.96 5.13 0.75
CA GLN A 89 -16.50 5.21 0.59
C GLN A 89 -16.09 6.68 0.34
N ALA A 90 -15.41 7.28 1.32
CA ALA A 90 -14.80 8.61 1.20
C ALA A 90 -13.28 8.57 1.05
N GLY A 91 -12.64 7.47 1.44
CA GLY A 91 -11.19 7.32 1.34
C GLY A 91 -10.74 7.31 -0.12
N PHE A 92 -9.70 8.08 -0.44
CA PHE A 92 -9.10 8.16 -1.79
C PHE A 92 -10.05 8.62 -2.92
N ARG A 93 -11.24 9.12 -2.59
CA ARG A 93 -12.25 9.55 -3.55
C ARG A 93 -12.27 11.07 -3.70
N ARG A 94 -12.39 11.55 -4.94
CA ARG A 94 -12.39 12.99 -5.23
C ARG A 94 -13.67 13.65 -4.73
N GLY A 95 -13.52 14.75 -3.98
CA GLY A 95 -14.66 15.55 -3.52
C GLY A 95 -15.32 15.02 -2.24
N PHE A 96 -14.78 13.96 -1.64
CA PHE A 96 -15.26 13.41 -0.37
C PHE A 96 -14.30 13.78 0.77
N SER A 97 -14.85 13.85 1.98
CA SER A 97 -14.12 14.18 3.20
C SER A 97 -14.55 13.26 4.33
N THR A 98 -13.69 13.10 5.34
CA THR A 98 -14.03 12.36 6.56
C THR A 98 -15.03 13.12 7.46
N ILE A 99 -15.28 14.40 7.19
CA ILE A 99 -16.20 15.25 7.96
C ILE A 99 -17.61 14.67 7.95
N ASP A 100 -18.11 14.24 6.79
CA ASP A 100 -19.47 13.69 6.66
C ASP A 100 -19.63 12.38 7.44
N HIS A 101 -18.58 11.55 7.45
CA HIS A 101 -18.55 10.32 8.25
C HIS A 101 -18.48 10.59 9.74
N ILE A 102 -17.67 11.56 10.18
CA ILE A 102 -17.63 11.96 11.60
C ILE A 102 -19.01 12.42 12.03
N HIS A 103 -19.67 13.30 11.27
CA HIS A 103 -21.01 13.77 11.56
C HIS A 103 -22.03 12.64 11.63
N THR A 104 -21.95 11.70 10.70
CA THR A 104 -22.83 10.52 10.66
C THR A 104 -22.64 9.64 11.89
N ILE A 105 -21.40 9.34 12.27
CA ILE A 105 -21.09 8.54 13.46
C ILE A 105 -21.54 9.27 14.73
N THR A 106 -21.32 10.59 14.83
CA THR A 106 -21.78 11.39 15.98
C THR A 106 -23.30 11.27 16.16
N LYS A 107 -24.07 11.40 15.08
CA LYS A 107 -25.53 11.22 15.12
C LYS A 107 -25.93 9.79 15.53
N LEU A 108 -25.24 8.77 15.01
CA LEU A 108 -25.52 7.38 15.39
C LEU A 108 -25.26 7.13 16.87
N ILE A 109 -24.22 7.74 17.44
CA ILE A 109 -23.93 7.67 18.88
C ILE A 109 -25.05 8.34 19.70
N GLU A 110 -25.61 9.45 19.24
CA GLU A 110 -26.75 10.10 19.91
C GLU A 110 -28.00 9.21 19.89
N VAL A 111 -28.36 8.67 18.72
CA VAL A 111 -29.51 7.76 18.56
C VAL A 111 -29.33 6.47 19.36
N SER A 112 -28.09 5.99 19.51
CA SER A 112 -27.79 4.78 20.30
C SER A 112 -28.11 4.92 21.80
N ARG A 113 -28.36 6.14 22.29
CA ARG A 113 -28.81 6.37 23.67
C ARG A 113 -30.27 6.01 23.87
N GLU A 114 -31.08 6.14 22.81
CA GLU A 114 -32.52 5.84 22.82
C GLU A 114 -32.79 4.42 22.32
N TYR A 115 -32.05 3.98 21.31
CA TYR A 115 -32.16 2.65 20.72
C TYR A 115 -30.88 1.85 20.97
N LYS A 116 -31.00 0.56 21.27
CA LYS A 116 -29.84 -0.33 21.45
C LYS A 116 -29.14 -0.60 20.12
N LEU A 117 -28.26 0.32 19.70
CA LEU A 117 -27.39 0.17 18.54
C LEU A 117 -25.99 -0.26 18.99
N CYS A 118 -25.32 -1.07 18.17
CA CYS A 118 -23.93 -1.46 18.37
C CYS A 118 -23.09 -0.92 17.20
N LEU A 119 -21.96 -0.29 17.51
CA LEU A 119 -20.99 0.18 16.51
C LEU A 119 -19.76 -0.74 16.54
N THR A 120 -19.43 -1.32 15.39
CA THR A 120 -18.26 -2.18 15.23
C THR A 120 -17.25 -1.48 14.33
N PHE A 121 -16.05 -1.26 14.86
CA PHE A 121 -14.93 -0.69 14.11
C PHE A 121 -13.99 -1.82 13.67
N ILE A 122 -13.73 -1.90 12.36
CA ILE A 122 -12.87 -2.92 11.76
C ILE A 122 -11.64 -2.21 11.19
N ASP A 123 -10.46 -2.65 11.61
CA ASP A 123 -9.18 -2.20 11.06
C ASP A 123 -8.44 -3.39 10.46
N LEU A 124 -7.95 -3.23 9.23
CA LEU A 124 -7.28 -4.30 8.50
C LEU A 124 -5.77 -4.21 8.74
N LYS A 125 -5.19 -5.28 9.30
CA LYS A 125 -3.75 -5.37 9.52
C LYS A 125 -3.02 -5.52 8.17
N LYS A 126 -2.09 -4.61 7.90
CA LYS A 126 -1.24 -4.63 6.67
C LYS A 126 -2.06 -4.69 5.37
N ALA A 127 -3.11 -3.87 5.28
CA ALA A 127 -4.08 -3.91 4.18
C ALA A 127 -3.47 -3.91 2.76
N PHE A 128 -2.34 -3.24 2.53
CA PHE A 128 -1.67 -3.24 1.22
C PHE A 128 -0.73 -4.44 1.00
N ASP A 129 -0.16 -4.99 2.07
CA ASP A 129 0.77 -6.12 1.98
C ASP A 129 0.02 -7.47 1.93
N SER A 130 -1.24 -7.49 2.37
CA SER A 130 -2.05 -8.72 2.48
C SER A 130 -2.91 -9.01 1.26
N VAL A 131 -2.94 -8.12 0.26
CA VAL A 131 -3.80 -8.28 -0.92
C VAL A 131 -3.12 -9.22 -1.93
N GLU A 132 -3.90 -10.13 -2.50
CA GLU A 132 -3.45 -11.02 -3.58
C GLU A 132 -3.13 -10.22 -4.84
N THR A 133 -1.89 -10.37 -5.34
CA THR A 133 -1.40 -9.56 -6.47
C THR A 133 -2.14 -9.91 -7.75
N GLU A 134 -2.45 -11.20 -7.95
CA GLU A 134 -3.21 -11.73 -9.07
C GLU A 134 -4.60 -11.10 -9.15
N ALA A 135 -5.30 -11.00 -8.01
CA ALA A 135 -6.62 -10.38 -7.93
C ALA A 135 -6.58 -8.88 -8.30
N VAL A 136 -5.55 -8.15 -7.86
CA VAL A 136 -5.37 -6.74 -8.24
C VAL A 136 -5.09 -6.60 -9.72
N MET A 137 -4.26 -7.47 -10.29
CA MET A 137 -3.95 -7.44 -11.72
C MET A 137 -5.18 -7.76 -12.57
N GLU A 138 -6.00 -8.72 -12.15
CA GLU A 138 -7.27 -9.03 -12.82
C GLU A 138 -8.25 -7.85 -12.76
N ALA A 139 -8.46 -7.27 -11.57
CA ALA A 139 -9.31 -6.11 -11.40
C ALA A 139 -8.84 -4.92 -12.25
N LEU A 140 -7.53 -4.68 -12.32
CA LEU A 140 -6.95 -3.65 -13.15
C LEU A 140 -7.17 -3.89 -14.65
N LEU A 141 -7.00 -5.14 -15.11
CA LEU A 141 -7.25 -5.50 -16.50
C LEU A 141 -8.72 -5.33 -16.89
N ILE A 142 -9.65 -5.65 -15.99
CA ILE A 142 -11.09 -5.42 -16.20
C ILE A 142 -11.36 -3.91 -16.31
N ALA A 143 -10.87 -3.12 -15.35
CA ALA A 143 -11.09 -1.66 -15.33
C ALA A 143 -10.43 -0.92 -16.49
N LEU A 144 -9.36 -1.46 -17.09
CA LEU A 144 -8.71 -0.86 -18.26
C LEU A 144 -9.40 -1.20 -19.60
N ARG A 145 -10.30 -2.19 -19.61
CA ARG A 145 -11.07 -2.64 -20.78
C ARG A 145 -12.46 -1.99 -20.89
N SER A 146 -12.99 -1.49 -19.77
CA SER A 146 -14.23 -0.69 -19.71
C SER A 146 -14.02 0.72 -20.25
#